data_AF-A0A091S3B5-F1
#
_entry.id   AF-A0A091S3B5-F1
#
_cell.length_a   1.000
_cell.length_b   1.000
_cell.length_c   1.000
_cell.angle_alpha   90.00
_cell.angle_beta   90.00
_cell.angle_gamma   90.00
#
_symmetry.space_group_name_H-M   'P 1'
#
loop_
_entity.id
_entity.type
_entity.pdbx_description
1 polymer ?
#
loop_
_entity_poly.entity_id
_entity_poly.type
_entity_poly.pdbx_seq_one_letter_code
_entity_poly.pdbx_strand_id
1 'polypeptide(L)'
;GPFCEEPGDPCASQPCLNGGICQYNQYGYVCDCPVGFLGHNCEIDINGCSSRPCQNGGTCINLPNDVACICLPIFTGKFCERILNPCELLPCLNNATCVAQHQNYNCRCMPGFTGRNCEEVIDYCRLLSISCLNEGLCLNIIGGFTV
;
A
#
# COMPACT_ATOMS: atom_id res chain seq x y z
N GLY A 1 52.68 -3.47 -31.01
CA GLY A 1 53.02 -4.35 -29.87
C GLY A 1 51.72 -4.69 -29.16
N PRO A 2 51.56 -5.90 -28.61
CA PRO A 2 50.32 -6.27 -27.96
C PRO A 2 50.23 -5.45 -26.67
N PHE A 3 49.31 -4.50 -26.63
CA PHE A 3 48.86 -3.93 -25.38
C PHE A 3 48.07 -5.03 -24.70
N CYS A 4 48.75 -5.86 -23.91
CA CYS A 4 48.08 -6.56 -22.84
C CYS A 4 47.63 -5.45 -21.89
N GLU A 5 46.39 -4.97 -22.07
CA GLU A 5 45.71 -4.27 -21.00
C GLU A 5 45.75 -5.25 -19.83
N GLU A 6 46.53 -4.93 -18.79
CA GLU A 6 46.47 -5.69 -17.56
C GLU A 6 45.00 -5.82 -17.18
N PRO A 7 44.52 -7.02 -16.80
CA PRO A 7 43.14 -7.16 -16.38
C PRO A 7 42.90 -6.17 -15.25
N GLY A 8 42.17 -5.10 -15.56
CA GLY A 8 41.96 -3.97 -14.66
C GLY A 8 41.36 -4.48 -13.35
N ASP A 9 41.80 -3.92 -12.23
CA ASP A 9 41.33 -4.30 -10.90
C ASP A 9 39.79 -4.29 -10.85
N PRO A 10 39.13 -5.46 -10.80
CA PRO A 10 37.67 -5.53 -10.79
C PRO A 10 37.08 -4.89 -9.53
N CYS A 11 37.84 -4.83 -8.43
CA CYS A 11 37.45 -4.20 -7.19
C CYS A 11 37.48 -2.66 -7.25
N ALA A 12 38.08 -2.05 -8.27
CA ALA A 12 38.10 -0.59 -8.44
C ALA A 12 36.68 0.01 -8.55
N SER A 13 35.72 -0.79 -9.02
CA SER A 13 34.30 -0.42 -9.11
C SER A 13 33.53 -0.53 -7.78
N GLN A 14 34.18 -1.02 -6.71
CA GLN A 14 33.57 -1.32 -5.41
C GLN A 14 32.30 -2.19 -5.53
N PRO A 15 32.41 -3.41 -6.11
CA PRO A 15 31.24 -4.24 -6.37
C PRO A 15 30.59 -4.82 -5.11
N CYS A 16 31.35 -4.98 -4.02
CA CYS A 16 30.86 -5.55 -2.76
C CYS A 16 30.09 -4.51 -1.94
N LEU A 17 28.83 -4.80 -1.66
CA LEU A 17 27.90 -3.96 -0.89
C LEU A 17 27.98 -4.26 0.61
N ASN A 18 27.31 -3.42 1.41
CA ASN A 18 27.07 -3.66 2.85
C ASN A 18 28.33 -3.91 3.69
N GLY A 19 29.48 -3.35 3.27
CA GLY A 19 30.76 -3.53 3.96
C GLY A 19 31.50 -4.83 3.61
N GLY A 20 31.10 -5.51 2.53
CA GLY A 20 31.83 -6.66 2.00
C GLY A 20 33.24 -6.32 1.55
N ILE A 21 34.17 -7.23 1.81
CA ILE A 21 35.58 -7.06 1.44
C ILE A 21 35.77 -7.64 0.04
N CYS A 22 36.18 -6.79 -0.91
CA CYS A 22 36.46 -7.22 -2.28
C CYS A 22 37.85 -7.84 -2.39
N GLN A 23 37.92 -9.06 -2.92
CA GLN A 23 39.15 -9.74 -3.28
C GLN A 23 39.07 -10.14 -4.74
N TYR A 24 40.16 -10.00 -5.51
CA TYR A 24 40.17 -10.40 -6.92
C TYR A 24 41.36 -11.29 -7.27
N ASN A 25 41.17 -12.11 -8.31
CA ASN A 25 42.20 -12.97 -8.88
C ASN A 25 42.07 -12.99 -10.42
N GLN A 26 42.86 -13.84 -11.08
CA GLN A 26 42.88 -13.96 -12.55
C GLN A 26 41.56 -14.39 -13.20
N TYR A 27 40.57 -14.83 -12.42
CA TYR A 27 39.27 -15.29 -12.87
C TYR A 27 38.11 -14.31 -12.55
N GLY A 28 38.39 -13.19 -11.88
CA GLY A 28 37.38 -12.20 -11.50
C GLY A 28 37.52 -11.73 -10.05
N TYR A 29 36.41 -11.33 -9.43
CA TYR A 29 36.36 -10.94 -8.02
C TYR A 29 35.42 -11.83 -7.20
N VAL A 30 35.63 -11.80 -5.89
CA VAL A 30 34.82 -12.45 -4.86
C VAL A 30 34.64 -11.45 -3.72
N CYS A 31 33.42 -11.39 -3.17
CA CYS A 31 33.13 -10.59 -1.99
C CYS A 31 33.08 -11.46 -0.74
N ASP A 32 33.90 -11.12 0.27
CA ASP A 32 33.80 -11.66 1.61
C ASP A 32 32.72 -10.88 2.38
N CYS A 33 31.56 -11.51 2.56
CA CYS A 33 30.41 -10.84 3.17
C CYS A 33 30.48 -10.83 4.70
N PRO A 34 30.18 -9.69 5.34
CA PRO A 34 30.09 -9.63 6.79
C PRO A 34 28.94 -10.50 7.30
N VAL A 35 29.01 -10.87 8.59
CA VAL A 35 27.95 -11.64 9.26
C VAL A 35 26.62 -10.91 9.10
N GLY A 36 25.62 -11.62 8.56
CA GLY A 36 24.32 -11.04 8.26
C GLY A 36 24.12 -10.71 6.78
N PHE A 37 25.11 -10.91 5.90
CA PHE A 37 24.98 -10.67 4.46
C PHE A 37 25.43 -11.86 3.61
N LEU A 38 24.81 -12.03 2.44
CA LEU A 38 25.06 -13.07 1.44
C LEU A 38 24.91 -12.49 0.02
N GLY A 39 25.15 -13.31 -0.99
CA GLY A 39 25.08 -12.93 -2.40
C GLY A 39 26.46 -12.73 -3.00
N HIS A 40 26.53 -12.61 -4.33
CA HIS A 40 27.82 -12.45 -5.03
C HIS A 40 28.51 -11.14 -4.62
N ASN A 41 27.69 -10.12 -4.34
CA ASN A 41 28.09 -8.77 -3.98
C ASN A 41 27.67 -8.41 -2.55
N CYS A 42 27.35 -9.38 -1.70
CA CYS A 42 26.85 -9.15 -0.33
C CYS A 42 25.54 -8.34 -0.28
N GLU A 43 24.73 -8.41 -1.33
CA GLU A 43 23.49 -7.67 -1.53
C GLU A 43 22.29 -8.21 -0.73
N ILE A 44 22.40 -9.44 -0.21
CA ILE A 44 21.32 -10.13 0.50
C ILE A 44 21.53 -9.99 2.00
N ASP A 45 20.60 -9.35 2.72
CA ASP A 45 20.58 -9.35 4.19
C ASP A 45 19.90 -10.63 4.72
N ILE A 46 20.59 -11.37 5.59
CA ILE A 46 20.11 -12.61 6.23
C ILE A 46 19.00 -12.30 7.24
N ASN A 47 19.04 -11.12 7.87
CA ASN A 47 17.99 -10.63 8.77
C ASN A 47 17.66 -9.17 8.47
N GLY A 48 16.89 -8.97 7.39
CA GLY A 48 16.46 -7.65 6.93
C GLY A 48 15.67 -6.83 7.95
N CYS A 49 15.20 -7.45 9.04
CA CYS A 49 14.56 -6.71 10.15
C CYS A 49 15.54 -6.01 11.10
N SER A 50 16.83 -6.34 11.06
CA SER A 50 17.84 -5.76 11.96
C SER A 50 18.00 -4.24 11.74
N SER A 51 17.79 -3.78 10.51
CA SER A 51 17.81 -2.37 10.12
C SER A 51 16.54 -1.59 10.52
N ARG A 52 15.54 -2.27 11.11
CA ARG A 52 14.23 -1.71 11.49
C ARG A 52 13.54 -0.95 10.33
N PRO A 53 13.34 -1.60 9.18
CA PRO A 53 12.84 -0.93 7.98
C PRO A 53 11.38 -0.47 8.11
N CYS A 54 10.56 -1.13 8.95
CA CYS A 54 9.16 -0.78 9.13
C CYS A 54 8.99 0.49 9.97
N GLN A 55 8.40 1.52 9.37
CA GLN A 55 8.12 2.80 10.01
C GLN A 55 6.83 2.75 10.84
N ASN A 56 6.58 3.82 11.61
CA ASN A 56 5.31 4.06 12.30
C ASN A 56 4.83 2.91 13.22
N GLY A 57 5.78 2.18 13.82
CA GLY A 57 5.47 1.08 14.74
C GLY A 57 5.02 -0.21 14.05
N GLY A 58 5.24 -0.35 12.74
CA GLY A 58 4.99 -1.59 12.02
C GLY A 58 5.83 -2.76 12.54
N THR A 59 5.27 -3.97 12.52
CA THR A 59 5.97 -5.20 12.89
C THR A 59 6.73 -5.75 11.69
N CYS A 60 8.04 -5.95 11.84
CA CYS A 60 8.88 -6.47 10.78
C CYS A 60 8.85 -8.01 10.73
N ILE A 61 8.75 -8.56 9.53
CA ILE A 61 8.88 -9.99 9.23
C ILE A 61 10.07 -10.16 8.28
N ASN A 62 11.06 -10.92 8.72
CA ASN A 62 12.19 -11.29 7.88
C ASN A 62 11.76 -12.39 6.91
N LEU A 63 11.97 -12.18 5.61
CA LEU A 63 11.69 -13.15 4.56
C LEU A 63 12.99 -13.53 3.83
N PRO A 64 13.04 -14.66 3.12
CA PRO A 64 14.20 -14.97 2.28
C PRO A 64 14.39 -13.89 1.19
N ASN A 65 15.48 -13.13 1.28
CA ASN A 65 15.85 -12.03 0.36
C ASN A 65 14.86 -10.85 0.32
N ASP A 66 13.93 -10.72 1.26
CA ASP A 66 13.01 -9.57 1.33
C ASP A 66 12.58 -9.29 2.78
N VAL A 67 11.86 -8.20 2.96
CA VAL A 67 11.23 -7.83 4.22
C VAL A 67 9.76 -7.51 3.98
N ALA A 68 8.90 -8.03 4.86
CA ALA A 68 7.51 -7.62 4.93
C ALA A 68 7.25 -6.85 6.24
N CYS A 69 6.43 -5.81 6.14
CA CYS A 69 5.98 -5.04 7.30
C CYS A 69 4.48 -5.25 7.50
N ILE A 70 4.08 -5.65 8.71
CA ILE A 70 2.69 -5.57 9.15
C ILE A 70 2.48 -4.17 9.71
N CYS A 71 1.67 -3.37 9.01
CA CYS A 71 1.36 -2.01 9.41
C CYS A 71 0.27 -1.96 10.47
N LEU A 72 0.35 -0.95 11.36
CA LEU A 72 -0.77 -0.60 12.22
C LEU A 72 -1.94 -0.06 11.36
N PRO A 73 -3.20 -0.11 11.85
CA PRO A 73 -4.40 0.12 11.03
C PRO A 73 -4.47 1.43 10.24
N ILE A 74 -3.73 2.46 10.65
CA ILE A 74 -3.72 3.78 10.00
C ILE A 74 -2.53 3.99 9.05
N PHE A 75 -1.70 2.98 8.81
CA PHE A 75 -0.53 3.08 7.94
C PHE A 75 -0.59 2.04 6.81
N THR A 76 0.06 2.37 5.70
CA THR A 76 0.15 1.55 4.48
C THR A 76 1.50 1.79 3.79
N GLY A 77 1.77 1.06 2.71
CA GLY A 77 3.05 1.04 2.02
C GLY A 77 3.92 -0.16 2.42
N LYS A 78 4.99 -0.43 1.64
CA LYS A 78 5.88 -1.59 1.86
C LYS A 78 6.53 -1.53 3.24
N PHE A 79 6.81 -0.32 3.73
CA PHE A 79 7.49 -0.06 4.98
C PHE A 79 6.61 0.73 5.96
N CYS A 80 5.29 0.72 5.78
CA CYS A 80 4.33 1.46 6.61
C CYS A 80 4.60 2.97 6.64
N GLU A 81 5.17 3.52 5.57
CA GLU A 81 5.65 4.89 5.46
C GLU A 81 4.54 5.90 5.12
N ARG A 82 3.37 5.42 4.68
CA ARG A 82 2.22 6.24 4.31
C ARG A 82 1.11 6.11 5.33
N ILE A 83 0.36 7.19 5.55
CA ILE A 83 -0.92 7.12 6.25
C ILE A 83 -1.95 6.50 5.30
N LEU A 84 -2.72 5.54 5.79
CA LEU A 84 -3.79 4.90 5.04
C LEU A 84 -4.85 5.95 4.68
N ASN A 85 -5.13 6.10 3.39
CA ASN A 85 -6.27 6.87 2.93
C ASN A 85 -7.52 5.98 3.01
N PRO A 86 -8.52 6.27 3.88
CA PRO A 86 -9.67 5.39 4.05
C PRO A 86 -10.52 5.23 2.77
N CYS A 87 -10.41 6.16 1.82
CA CYS A 87 -11.11 6.07 0.54
C CYS A 87 -10.50 5.03 -0.44
N GLU A 88 -9.26 4.59 -0.24
CA GLU A 88 -8.66 3.51 -1.04
C GLU A 88 -9.35 2.16 -0.80
N LEU A 89 -10.06 2.01 0.32
CA LEU A 89 -10.88 0.83 0.64
C LEU A 89 -12.26 0.85 -0.05
N LEU A 90 -12.56 1.90 -0.84
CA LEU A 90 -13.83 2.09 -1.54
C LEU A 90 -15.07 1.90 -0.63
N PRO A 91 -15.14 2.57 0.53
CA PRO A 91 -16.22 2.34 1.49
C PRO A 91 -17.58 2.86 1.03
N CYS A 92 -17.62 3.79 0.06
CA CYS A 92 -18.85 4.44 -0.41
C CYS A 92 -19.51 3.62 -1.52
N LEU A 93 -20.77 3.24 -1.33
CA LEU A 93 -21.58 2.47 -2.27
C LEU A 93 -22.39 3.38 -3.20
N ASN A 94 -23.11 2.76 -4.14
CA ASN A 94 -24.07 3.44 -5.04
C ASN A 94 -23.47 4.65 -5.77
N ASN A 95 -22.23 4.49 -6.24
CA ASN A 95 -21.47 5.48 -7.00
C ASN A 95 -21.27 6.83 -6.27
N ALA A 96 -21.28 6.80 -4.93
CA ALA A 96 -21.04 7.97 -4.10
C ALA A 96 -19.56 8.38 -4.10
N THR A 97 -19.30 9.68 -3.93
CA THR A 97 -17.94 10.22 -3.89
C THR A 97 -17.37 10.11 -2.48
N CYS A 98 -16.26 9.37 -2.32
CA CYS A 98 -15.54 9.33 -1.05
C CYS A 98 -14.67 10.57 -0.85
N VAL A 99 -14.74 11.17 0.33
CA VAL A 99 -13.89 12.28 0.75
C VAL A 99 -13.13 11.88 2.00
N ALA A 100 -11.81 11.78 1.88
CA ALA A 100 -10.94 11.47 3.01
C ALA A 100 -10.89 12.65 3.99
N GLN A 101 -11.01 12.37 5.28
CA GLN A 101 -10.95 13.34 6.37
C GLN A 101 -10.02 12.81 7.46
N HIS A 102 -8.72 13.12 7.36
CA HIS A 102 -7.67 12.63 8.25
C HIS A 102 -7.67 11.08 8.38
N GLN A 103 -8.05 10.55 9.55
CA GLN A 103 -8.15 9.11 9.86
C GLN A 103 -9.56 8.54 9.60
N ASN A 104 -10.46 9.34 9.02
CA ASN A 104 -11.84 8.95 8.72
C ASN A 104 -12.18 9.33 7.28
N TYR A 105 -13.41 9.04 6.86
CA TYR A 105 -13.95 9.43 5.57
C TYR A 105 -15.40 9.88 5.70
N ASN A 106 -15.86 10.58 4.67
CA ASN A 106 -17.27 10.92 4.47
C ASN A 106 -17.68 10.57 3.04
N CYS A 107 -18.82 9.90 2.88
CA CYS A 107 -19.38 9.59 1.58
C CYS A 107 -20.39 10.67 1.19
N ARG A 108 -20.14 11.33 0.06
CA ARG A 108 -21.10 12.24 -0.56
C ARG A 108 -22.04 11.41 -1.43
N CYS A 109 -23.20 11.07 -0.88
CA CYS A 109 -24.18 10.22 -1.55
C CYS A 109 -24.76 10.87 -2.80
N MET A 110 -25.00 10.03 -3.81
CA MET A 110 -25.81 10.42 -4.97
C MET A 110 -27.26 10.67 -4.52
N PRO A 111 -28.04 11.49 -5.26
CA PRO A 111 -29.45 11.69 -4.98
C PRO A 111 -30.21 10.35 -4.86
N GLY A 112 -31.02 10.21 -3.82
CA GLY A 112 -31.78 8.99 -3.56
C GLY A 112 -31.11 7.98 -2.62
N PHE A 113 -29.88 8.23 -2.16
CA PHE A 113 -29.17 7.35 -1.23
C PHE A 113 -28.80 8.05 0.08
N THR A 114 -28.72 7.28 1.16
CA THR A 114 -28.34 7.72 2.51
C THR A 114 -27.59 6.60 3.26
N GLY A 115 -27.22 6.87 4.51
CA GLY A 115 -26.36 6.00 5.32
C GLY A 115 -24.91 6.48 5.34
N ARG A 116 -24.08 5.87 6.19
CA ARG A 116 -22.66 6.25 6.34
C ARG A 116 -21.88 6.00 5.06
N ASN A 117 -22.25 4.93 4.37
CA ASN A 117 -21.62 4.43 3.15
C ASN A 117 -22.53 4.60 1.94
N CYS A 118 -23.63 5.37 2.05
CA CYS A 118 -24.63 5.53 0.99
C CYS A 118 -25.29 4.21 0.58
N GLU A 119 -25.43 3.27 1.53
CA GLU A 119 -25.92 1.91 1.34
C GLU A 119 -27.45 1.81 1.30
N GLU A 120 -28.15 2.81 1.85
CA GLU A 120 -29.60 2.82 1.98
C GLU A 120 -30.24 3.64 0.86
N VAL A 121 -31.35 3.15 0.29
CA VAL A 121 -32.20 3.93 -0.62
C VAL A 121 -33.17 4.76 0.21
N ILE A 122 -33.29 6.05 -0.09
CA ILE A 122 -34.24 6.94 0.57
C ILE A 122 -35.66 6.53 0.17
N ASP A 123 -36.51 6.31 1.17
CA ASP A 123 -37.96 6.15 0.98
C ASP A 123 -38.64 7.52 1.04
N TYR A 124 -38.87 8.13 -0.12
CA TYR A 124 -39.48 9.45 -0.21
C TYR A 124 -40.97 9.46 0.16
N CYS A 125 -41.68 8.35 -0.06
CA CYS A 125 -43.08 8.21 0.35
C CYS A 125 -43.20 8.34 1.87
N ARG A 126 -42.34 7.63 2.60
CA ARG A 126 -42.27 7.70 4.05
C ARG A 126 -41.68 9.03 4.54
N LEU A 127 -40.57 9.48 3.95
CA LEU A 127 -39.85 10.68 4.37
C LEU A 127 -40.74 11.94 4.28
N LEU A 128 -41.55 12.05 3.23
CA LEU A 128 -42.43 13.20 3.00
C LEU A 128 -43.87 12.95 3.48
N SER A 129 -44.13 11.83 4.14
CA SER A 129 -45.45 11.44 4.65
C SER A 129 -46.56 11.55 3.60
N ILE A 130 -46.28 11.05 2.40
CA ILE A 130 -47.14 11.20 1.24
C ILE A 130 -48.35 10.28 1.38
N SER A 131 -49.54 10.87 1.31
CA SER A 131 -50.82 10.16 1.33
C SER A 131 -51.55 10.44 0.02
N CYS A 132 -51.89 9.39 -0.72
CA CYS A 132 -52.61 9.50 -1.99
C CYS A 132 -54.13 9.38 -1.77
N LEU A 133 -54.91 10.20 -2.49
CA LEU A 133 -56.38 10.12 -2.49
C LEU A 133 -56.86 9.06 -3.50
N ASN A 134 -58.12 8.63 -3.38
CA ASN A 134 -58.79 7.73 -4.33
C ASN A 134 -58.02 6.41 -4.58
N GLU A 135 -57.55 5.76 -3.50
CA GLU A 135 -56.81 4.48 -3.57
C GLU A 135 -55.46 4.56 -4.31
N GLY A 136 -54.93 5.77 -4.56
CA GLY A 136 -53.59 5.94 -5.14
C GLY A 136 -52.51 5.32 -4.27
N LEU A 137 -51.42 4.87 -4.90
CA LEU A 137 -50.27 4.27 -4.22
C LEU A 137 -49.04 5.14 -4.45
N CYS A 138 -48.39 5.57 -3.37
CA CYS A 138 -47.08 6.16 -3.47
C CYS A 138 -46.04 5.07 -3.76
N LEU A 139 -45.30 5.21 -4.85
CA LEU A 139 -44.21 4.32 -5.23
C LEU A 139 -42.88 5.06 -5.06
N ASN A 140 -42.00 4.49 -4.25
CA ASN A 140 -40.65 5.00 -4.07
C ASN A 140 -39.79 4.69 -5.30
N ILE A 141 -39.06 5.69 -5.81
CA ILE A 141 -38.09 5.53 -6.90
C ILE A 141 -36.75 6.15 -6.49
N ILE A 142 -35.66 5.74 -7.14
CA ILE A 142 -34.34 6.31 -6.82
C ILE A 142 -34.35 7.81 -7.10
N GLY A 143 -34.14 8.60 -6.05
CA GLY A 143 -34.14 10.06 -6.12
C GLY A 143 -35.52 10.72 -6.06
N GLY A 144 -36.61 9.99 -5.81
CA GLY A 144 -37.94 10.59 -5.67
C GLY A 144 -39.07 9.61 -5.40
N PHE A 145 -40.28 10.00 -5.78
CA PHE A 145 -41.49 9.17 -5.67
C PHE A 145 -42.42 9.44 -6.85
N THR A 146 -43.35 8.52 -7.11
CA THR A 146 -44.50 8.74 -8.00
C THR A 146 -45.80 8.38 -7.27
N VAL A 147 -46.90 9.00 -7.68
CA VAL A 147 -48.25 8.85 -7.08
C VAL A 147 -49.29 8.56 -8.14
#